data_AF-A0AAU3QJ15-F1
#
_entry.id   AF-A0AAU3QJ15-F1
#
_cell.length_a   1.000
_cell.length_b   1.000
_cell.length_c   1.000
_cell.angle_alpha   90.00
_cell.angle_beta   90.00
_cell.angle_gamma   90.00
#
_symmetry.space_group_name_H-M   'P 1'
#
loop_
_entity.id
_entity.type
_entity.pdbx_description
1 polymer ?
#
loop_
_entity_poly.entity_id
_entity_poly.type
_entity_poly.pdbx_seq_one_letter_code
_entity_poly.pdbx_strand_id
1 'polypeptide(L)'
;MEEYRSPGDPYTGNSPGIECFISWLLVYCLDTSEDEARASWRAMVARSPDQAADELRCVMAVAGTPPPDLVPVMKQYGSVYLYRWKKHVRVLYSDAEYLEWLRRMVHDFREIAEEAGLGPC
;
A
#
# COMPACT_ATOMS: atom_id res chain seq x y z
N MET A 1 -20.00 -18.05 34.00
CA MET A 1 -19.97 -17.09 32.88
C MET A 1 -18.50 -16.84 32.60
N GLU A 2 -17.93 -17.61 31.69
CA GLU A 2 -16.55 -17.44 31.27
C GLU A 2 -16.46 -16.20 30.39
N GLU A 3 -15.68 -15.24 30.88
CA GLU A 3 -15.35 -13.99 30.22
C GLU A 3 -14.61 -14.31 28.91
N TYR A 4 -15.26 -14.06 27.78
CA TYR A 4 -14.70 -14.22 26.46
C TYR A 4 -13.56 -13.20 26.31
N ARG A 5 -12.32 -13.60 26.63
CA ARG A 5 -11.13 -12.85 26.24
C ARG A 5 -11.08 -12.84 24.73
N SER A 6 -11.44 -11.71 24.12
CA SER A 6 -11.13 -11.44 22.73
C SER A 6 -9.66 -11.80 22.48
N PRO A 7 -9.35 -12.58 21.42
CA PRO A 7 -7.97 -12.75 20.99
C PRO A 7 -7.41 -11.34 20.76
N GLY A 8 -6.31 -11.03 21.44
CA GLY A 8 -5.70 -9.70 21.37
C GLY A 8 -5.54 -9.27 19.92
N ASP A 9 -6.01 -8.06 19.61
CA ASP A 9 -5.79 -7.40 18.34
C ASP A 9 -4.31 -7.54 17.95
N PRO A 10 -3.97 -8.19 16.82
CA PRO A 10 -2.57 -8.37 16.38
C PRO A 10 -1.86 -7.04 16.08
N TYR A 11 -2.54 -5.91 16.24
CA TYR A 11 -2.12 -4.56 15.89
C TYR A 11 -1.37 -3.83 17.03
N THR A 12 -1.24 -4.43 18.22
CA THR A 12 -0.61 -3.75 19.37
C THR A 12 0.92 -3.55 19.26
N GLY A 13 1.56 -4.01 18.17
CA GLY A 13 3.01 -3.90 17.95
C GLY A 13 3.42 -3.25 16.63
N ASN A 14 2.47 -2.70 15.88
CA ASN A 14 2.70 -2.17 14.54
C ASN A 14 3.35 -0.78 14.58
N SER A 15 4.39 -0.58 13.76
CA SER A 15 5.09 0.71 13.65
C SER A 15 4.11 1.84 13.30
N PRO A 16 4.22 3.05 13.88
CA PRO A 16 3.33 4.15 13.56
C PRO A 16 3.39 4.45 12.05
N GLY A 17 2.24 4.39 11.38
CA GLY A 17 2.12 4.55 9.92
C GLY A 17 1.89 3.25 9.13
N ILE A 18 2.03 2.06 9.73
CA ILE A 18 1.77 0.82 8.98
C ILE A 18 0.27 0.52 8.83
N GLU A 19 -0.58 0.99 9.75
CA GLU A 19 -2.04 0.79 9.68
C GLU A 19 -2.66 1.53 8.49
N CYS A 20 -2.24 2.78 8.23
CA CYS A 20 -2.69 3.52 7.05
C CYS A 20 -2.22 2.82 5.76
N PHE A 21 -1.00 2.26 5.77
CA PHE A 21 -0.44 1.55 4.64
C PHE A 21 -1.20 0.26 4.35
N ILE A 22 -1.57 -0.49 5.39
CA ILE A 22 -2.42 -1.68 5.27
C ILE A 22 -3.76 -1.29 4.66
N SER A 23 -4.41 -0.23 5.14
CA SER A 23 -5.67 0.25 4.58
C SER A 23 -5.52 0.61 3.10
N TRP A 24 -4.48 1.36 2.74
CA TRP A 24 -4.19 1.71 1.34
C TRP A 24 -3.94 0.48 0.47
N LEU A 25 -3.14 -0.46 0.95
CA LEU A 25 -2.81 -1.70 0.24
C LEU A 25 -4.07 -2.55 0.00
N LEU A 26 -4.95 -2.66 1.00
CA LEU A 26 -6.24 -3.37 0.92
C LEU A 26 -7.20 -2.72 -0.07
N VAL A 27 -7.22 -1.40 -0.18
CA VAL A 27 -8.17 -0.68 -1.04
C VAL A 27 -7.71 -0.63 -2.49
N TYR A 28 -6.42 -0.35 -2.73
CA TYR A 28 -5.94 -0.02 -4.07
C TYR A 28 -5.17 -1.12 -4.75
N CYS A 29 -4.51 -1.98 -4.00
CA CYS A 29 -3.52 -2.88 -4.56
C CYS A 29 -3.93 -4.36 -4.43
N LEU A 30 -4.76 -4.71 -3.45
CA LEU A 30 -5.19 -6.08 -3.24
C LEU A 30 -6.18 -6.55 -4.33
N ASP A 31 -5.84 -7.67 -4.97
CA ASP A 31 -6.62 -8.32 -6.03
C ASP A 31 -6.90 -7.47 -7.29
N THR A 32 -6.26 -6.30 -7.41
CA THR A 32 -6.35 -5.40 -8.57
C THR A 32 -5.05 -5.39 -9.36
N SER A 33 -5.15 -5.26 -10.67
CA SER A 33 -4.00 -4.93 -11.52
C SER A 33 -3.48 -3.51 -11.22
N GLU A 34 -2.22 -3.20 -11.56
CA GLU A 34 -1.67 -1.85 -11.36
C GLU A 34 -2.48 -0.77 -12.09
N ASP A 35 -3.05 -1.10 -13.26
CA ASP A 35 -3.92 -0.19 -14.00
C ASP A 35 -5.25 0.07 -13.28
N GLU A 36 -5.86 -0.96 -12.68
CA GLU A 36 -7.07 -0.81 -11.85
C GLU A 36 -6.78 -0.03 -10.56
N ALA A 37 -5.61 -0.24 -9.97
CA ALA A 37 -5.14 0.52 -8.81
C ALA A 37 -5.03 2.03 -9.15
N ARG A 38 -4.39 2.35 -10.28
CA ARG A 38 -4.27 3.74 -10.77
C ARG A 38 -5.63 4.35 -11.12
N ALA A 39 -6.53 3.59 -11.73
CA ALA A 39 -7.89 4.06 -12.06
C ALA A 39 -8.69 4.35 -10.78
N SER A 40 -8.62 3.47 -9.79
CA SER A 40 -9.27 3.65 -8.48
C SER A 40 -8.69 4.85 -7.72
N TRP A 41 -7.37 5.05 -7.80
CA TRP A 41 -6.72 6.22 -7.22
C TRP A 41 -7.16 7.53 -7.88
N ARG A 42 -7.22 7.59 -9.22
CA ARG A 42 -7.77 8.75 -9.95
C ARG A 42 -9.20 9.07 -9.50
N ALA A 43 -10.03 8.05 -9.33
CA ALA A 43 -11.40 8.22 -8.85
C ALA A 43 -11.44 8.74 -7.40
N MET A 44 -10.53 8.28 -6.52
CA MET A 44 -10.41 8.80 -5.16
C MET A 44 -10.01 10.27 -5.14
N VAL A 45 -8.94 10.62 -5.87
CA VAL A 45 -8.44 12.00 -5.99
C VAL A 45 -9.54 12.95 -6.46
N ALA A 46 -10.34 12.54 -7.46
CA ALA A 46 -11.44 13.35 -7.97
C ALA A 46 -12.63 13.47 -7.00
N ARG A 47 -12.90 12.45 -6.19
CA ARG A 47 -14.05 12.41 -5.27
C ARG A 47 -13.77 13.04 -3.91
N SER A 48 -12.55 12.84 -3.40
CA SER A 48 -12.14 13.17 -2.04
C SER A 48 -10.67 13.61 -2.01
N PRO A 49 -10.35 14.81 -2.53
CA PRO A 49 -8.97 15.29 -2.66
C PRO A 49 -8.22 15.38 -1.31
N ASP A 50 -8.89 15.83 -0.24
CA ASP A 50 -8.27 15.92 1.09
C ASP A 50 -7.88 14.54 1.65
N GLN A 51 -8.78 13.56 1.48
CA GLN A 51 -8.50 12.17 1.87
C GLN A 51 -7.35 11.59 1.05
N ALA A 52 -7.33 11.84 -0.26
CA ALA A 52 -6.25 11.39 -1.12
C ALA A 52 -4.90 12.02 -0.72
N ALA A 53 -4.87 13.31 -0.34
CA ALA A 53 -3.66 13.95 0.14
C ALA A 53 -3.14 13.32 1.45
N ASP A 54 -4.04 13.01 2.37
CA ASP A 54 -3.68 12.37 3.65
C ASP A 54 -3.16 10.94 3.46
N GLU A 55 -3.83 10.14 2.63
CA GLU A 55 -3.39 8.79 2.29
C GLU A 55 -2.04 8.82 1.57
N LEU A 56 -1.88 9.70 0.57
CA LEU A 56 -0.63 9.84 -0.17
C LEU A 56 0.54 10.23 0.75
N ARG A 57 0.34 11.20 1.65
CA ARG A 57 1.35 11.59 2.64
C ARG A 57 1.77 10.41 3.50
N CYS A 58 0.81 9.57 3.91
CA CYS A 58 1.08 8.42 4.73
C CYS A 58 1.90 7.36 3.99
N VAL A 59 1.51 7.01 2.77
CA VAL A 59 2.22 6.00 1.98
C VAL A 59 3.60 6.51 1.52
N MET A 60 3.74 7.81 1.24
CA MET A 60 5.04 8.44 0.99
C MET A 60 5.98 8.33 2.19
N ALA A 61 5.49 8.58 3.41
CA ALA A 61 6.29 8.43 4.63
C ALA A 61 6.79 6.99 4.81
N VAL A 62 5.91 6.01 4.59
CA VAL A 62 6.25 4.58 4.66
C VAL A 62 7.23 4.17 3.55
N ALA A 63 7.07 4.67 2.32
CA ALA A 63 7.98 4.36 1.22
C ALA A 63 9.37 5.00 1.38
N GLY A 64 9.43 6.20 1.97
CA GLY A 64 10.67 6.92 2.25
C GLY A 64 11.45 6.36 3.45
N THR A 65 10.74 5.98 4.52
CA THR A 65 11.31 5.34 5.72
C THR A 65 10.57 4.04 6.01
N PRO A 66 10.89 2.95 5.28
CA PRO A 66 10.17 1.69 5.41
C PRO A 66 10.37 1.09 6.80
N PRO A 67 9.30 0.81 7.56
CA PRO A 67 9.42 0.16 8.84
C PRO A 67 9.85 -1.31 8.67
N PRO A 68 10.49 -1.93 9.68
CA PRO A 68 11.08 -3.26 9.57
C PRO A 68 10.06 -4.37 9.25
N ASP A 69 8.80 -4.15 9.61
CA ASP A 69 7.64 -5.03 9.41
C ASP A 69 6.92 -4.81 8.08
N LEU A 70 7.34 -3.83 7.26
CA LEU A 70 6.67 -3.49 5.99
C LEU A 70 6.60 -4.66 5.02
N VAL A 71 7.73 -5.29 4.70
CA VAL A 71 7.76 -6.39 3.72
C VAL A 71 6.97 -7.62 4.22
N PRO A 72 7.09 -8.05 5.49
CA PRO A 72 6.18 -9.05 6.05
C PRO A 72 4.70 -8.71 5.86
N VAL A 73 4.29 -7.47 6.14
CA VAL A 73 2.92 -7.00 5.95
C VAL A 73 2.52 -7.03 4.47
N MET A 74 3.38 -6.54 3.58
CA MET A 74 3.13 -6.60 2.13
C MET A 74 3.04 -8.04 1.61
N LYS A 75 3.76 -9.00 2.19
CA LYS A 75 3.62 -10.42 1.81
C LYS A 75 2.36 -11.06 2.36
N GLN A 76 1.94 -10.66 3.56
CA GLN A 76 0.72 -11.15 4.21
C GLN A 76 -0.53 -10.65 3.50
N TYR A 77 -0.55 -9.36 3.14
CA TYR A 77 -1.71 -8.70 2.56
C TYR A 77 -1.56 -8.47 1.06
N GLY A 78 -0.37 -8.32 0.51
CA GLY A 78 -0.15 -7.94 -0.89
C GLY A 78 -0.07 -9.13 -1.85
N SER A 79 -1.14 -9.94 -1.95
CA SER A 79 -1.30 -10.98 -2.99
C SER A 79 -1.34 -10.44 -4.44
N VAL A 80 -1.21 -9.11 -4.59
CA VAL A 80 -0.96 -8.38 -5.84
C VAL A 80 0.18 -9.04 -6.61
N TYR A 81 0.21 -8.85 -7.91
CA TYR A 81 1.09 -9.38 -8.96
C TYR A 81 2.63 -9.28 -8.75
N LEU A 82 3.13 -9.36 -7.52
CA LEU A 82 4.53 -9.38 -7.07
C LEU A 82 5.18 -10.75 -7.31
N TYR A 83 4.89 -11.31 -8.48
CA TYR A 83 5.55 -12.49 -9.01
C TYR A 83 6.16 -12.12 -10.35
N ARG A 84 7.43 -12.46 -10.53
CA ARG A 84 8.04 -12.42 -11.87
C ARG A 84 7.79 -13.75 -12.56
N TRP A 85 7.51 -13.70 -13.85
CA TRP A 85 7.50 -14.90 -14.68
C TRP A 85 8.94 -15.27 -15.04
N LYS A 86 9.47 -16.32 -14.42
CA LYS A 86 10.79 -16.87 -14.75
C LYS A 86 10.62 -18.28 -15.26
N LYS A 87 10.92 -18.53 -16.55
CA LYS A 87 10.81 -19.85 -17.19
C LYS A 87 9.42 -20.49 -16.99
N HIS A 88 8.33 -19.73 -17.19
CA HIS A 88 6.94 -20.18 -17.01
C HIS A 88 6.53 -20.50 -15.56
N VAL A 89 7.33 -20.11 -14.57
CA VAL A 89 6.97 -20.21 -13.14
C VAL A 89 6.84 -18.80 -12.54
N ARG A 90 5.81 -18.61 -11.72
CA ARG A 90 5.66 -17.40 -10.88
C ARG A 90 6.64 -17.47 -9.71
N VAL A 91 7.60 -16.56 -9.67
CA VAL A 91 8.58 -16.45 -8.58
C VAL A 91 8.27 -15.21 -7.78
N LEU A 92 8.08 -15.37 -6.47
CA LEU A 92 7.88 -14.26 -5.54
C LEU A 92 9.00 -13.22 -5.68
N TYR A 93 8.62 -11.95 -5.61
CA TYR A 93 9.56 -10.85 -5.50
C TYR A 93 10.42 -11.01 -4.24
N SER A 94 11.68 -10.62 -4.34
CA SER A 94 12.55 -10.40 -3.18
C SER A 94 12.12 -9.16 -2.40
N ASP A 95 12.58 -9.04 -1.16
CA ASP A 95 12.25 -7.89 -0.30
C ASP A 95 12.62 -6.55 -0.95
N ALA A 96 13.72 -6.50 -1.71
CA ALA A 96 14.11 -5.33 -2.48
C ALA A 96 13.10 -5.02 -3.60
N GLU A 97 12.65 -6.03 -4.34
CA GLU A 97 11.65 -5.89 -5.41
C GLU A 97 10.29 -5.43 -4.85
N TYR A 98 9.91 -5.85 -3.63
CA TYR A 98 8.72 -5.33 -2.93
C TYR A 98 8.85 -3.82 -2.64
N LEU A 99 10.00 -3.38 -2.13
CA LEU A 99 10.24 -1.97 -1.83
C LEU A 99 10.34 -1.11 -3.10
N GLU A 100 10.94 -1.63 -4.17
CA GLU A 100 10.98 -0.95 -5.46
C GLU A 100 9.59 -0.80 -6.07
N TRP A 101 8.77 -1.85 -6.01
CA TRP A 101 7.37 -1.79 -6.41
C TRP A 101 6.60 -0.71 -5.63
N LEU A 102 6.75 -0.68 -4.30
CA LEU A 102 6.09 0.31 -3.47
C LEU A 102 6.48 1.73 -3.89
N ARG A 103 7.78 2.00 -4.04
CA ARG A 103 8.27 3.32 -4.46
C ARG A 103 7.72 3.74 -5.82
N ARG A 104 7.62 2.80 -6.77
CA ARG A 104 7.00 3.05 -8.08
C ARG A 104 5.52 3.40 -7.96
N MET A 105 4.75 2.60 -7.21
CA MET A 105 3.32 2.87 -7.02
C MET A 105 3.05 4.22 -6.35
N VAL A 106 3.84 4.56 -5.32
CA VAL A 106 3.74 5.87 -4.66
C VAL A 106 4.09 7.00 -5.63
N HIS A 107 5.11 6.81 -6.46
CA HIS A 107 5.47 7.80 -7.49
C HIS A 107 4.31 8.04 -8.45
N ASP A 108 3.71 6.99 -8.99
CA ASP A 108 2.58 7.09 -9.92
C ASP A 108 1.37 7.78 -9.25
N PHE A 109 1.10 7.45 -7.99
CA PHE A 109 -0.03 8.02 -7.26
C PHE A 109 0.18 9.50 -6.95
N ARG A 110 1.43 9.90 -6.68
CA ARG A 110 1.81 11.30 -6.55
C ARG A 110 1.63 12.04 -7.87
N GLU A 111 2.13 11.51 -8.99
CA GLU A 111 1.96 12.15 -10.31
C GLU A 111 0.47 12.35 -10.64
N ILE A 112 -0.37 11.35 -10.38
CA ILE A 112 -1.82 11.45 -10.56
C ILE A 112 -2.44 12.56 -9.68
N ALA A 113 -1.99 12.69 -8.43
CA ALA A 113 -2.47 13.73 -7.52
C ALA A 113 -2.05 15.13 -8.01
N GLU A 114 -0.79 15.28 -8.44
CA GLU A 114 -0.25 16.52 -8.99
C GLU A 114 -0.97 16.95 -10.28
N GLU A 115 -1.24 16.00 -11.19
CA GLU A 115 -2.05 16.21 -12.40
C GLU A 115 -3.45 16.73 -12.07
N ALA A 116 -4.03 16.31 -10.95
CA ALA A 116 -5.35 16.72 -10.49
C ALA A 116 -5.34 18.06 -9.70
N GLY A 117 -4.17 18.68 -9.52
CA GLY A 117 -4.03 19.96 -8.83
C GLY A 117 -3.87 19.86 -7.31
N LEU A 118 -3.69 18.65 -6.77
CA LEU A 118 -3.18 18.49 -5.40
C LEU A 118 -1.69 18.85 -5.46
N GLY A 119 -1.32 20.02 -4.93
CA GLY A 119 0.06 20.51 -4.98
C GLY A 119 1.09 19.52 -4.40
N PRO A 120 2.39 19.74 -4.65
CA PRO A 120 3.43 18.84 -4.18
C PRO A 120 3.38 18.77 -2.65
N CYS A 121 3.00 17.60 -2.13
CA CYS A 121 3.05 17.30 -0.70
C CYS A 121 4.47 17.01 -0.24
#